data_AF-A0A9X2PDH2-F1
#
_entry.id   AF-A0A9X2PDH2-F1
#
_cell.length_a   1.000
_cell.length_b   1.000
_cell.length_c   1.000
_cell.angle_alpha   90.00
_cell.angle_beta   90.00
_cell.angle_gamma   90.00
#
_symmetry.space_group_name_H-M   'P 1'
#
loop_
_entity.id
_entity.type
_entity.pdbx_description
1 polymer ?
#
loop_
_entity_poly.entity_id
_entity_poly.type
_entity_poly.pdbx_seq_one_letter_code
_entity_poly.pdbx_strand_id
1 'polypeptide(L)'
;MDDRDKTDGQKGSGSPEISDAELSGRLHGLGRAIDKVRAERKVDEEEVSLSKDRTSTSAGMTLAFRLGSEFVAGVLVGAGLGWGFDRLLGTSPWGFIVFLLLGFAASILNMMRAAGETGRKTPPEGGA
;
A
#
# COMPACT_ATOMS: atom_id res chain seq x y z
N MET A 1 16.63 -64.46 -62.96
CA MET A 1 15.34 -64.27 -62.26
C MET A 1 15.73 -63.66 -60.94
N ASP A 2 15.69 -62.33 -60.93
CA ASP A 2 16.44 -61.46 -60.05
C ASP A 2 15.96 -61.52 -58.60
N ASP A 3 16.92 -61.71 -57.72
CA ASP A 3 16.79 -61.79 -56.28
C ASP A 3 16.40 -60.44 -55.68
N ARG A 4 15.34 -60.49 -54.86
CA ARG A 4 15.15 -59.75 -53.60
C ARG A 4 15.51 -58.26 -53.60
N ASP A 5 14.45 -57.47 -53.72
CA ASP A 5 14.15 -56.32 -52.88
C ASP A 5 15.02 -56.27 -51.61
N LYS A 6 16.00 -55.35 -51.61
CA LYS A 6 16.82 -55.02 -50.44
C LYS A 6 16.37 -53.66 -49.93
N THR A 7 15.20 -53.67 -49.29
CA THR A 7 14.89 -52.75 -48.20
C THR A 7 15.86 -53.02 -47.06
N ASP A 8 16.80 -52.13 -46.81
CA ASP A 8 17.58 -52.00 -45.57
C ASP A 8 18.22 -50.59 -45.67
N GLY A 9 17.72 -49.55 -45.02
CA GLY A 9 17.60 -49.43 -43.58
C GLY A 9 18.61 -48.37 -43.11
N GLN A 10 18.20 -47.58 -42.10
CA GLN A 10 19.04 -46.73 -41.23
C GLN A 10 19.14 -45.24 -41.65
N LYS A 11 18.24 -44.35 -41.19
CA LYS A 11 18.07 -43.77 -39.84
C LYS A 11 19.21 -42.81 -39.46
N GLY A 12 18.91 -41.50 -39.49
CA GLY A 12 19.78 -40.42 -39.02
C GLY A 12 19.00 -39.19 -38.49
N SER A 13 18.68 -39.23 -37.19
CA SER A 13 18.62 -38.11 -36.21
C SER A 13 17.86 -36.79 -36.51
N GLY A 14 16.80 -36.51 -35.71
CA GLY A 14 16.42 -35.12 -35.36
C GLY A 14 14.96 -34.84 -34.95
N SER A 15 14.51 -35.32 -33.78
CA SER A 15 13.32 -34.88 -33.01
C SER A 15 11.89 -35.09 -33.58
N PRO A 16 10.89 -35.47 -32.76
CA PRO A 16 9.49 -35.57 -33.17
C PRO A 16 8.88 -34.16 -33.23
N GLU A 17 8.56 -33.67 -34.43
CA GLU A 17 7.92 -32.37 -34.63
C GLU A 17 6.50 -32.37 -34.06
N ILE A 18 6.33 -31.75 -32.89
CA ILE A 18 5.03 -31.29 -32.42
C ILE A 18 4.57 -30.22 -33.43
N SER A 19 3.49 -30.48 -34.16
CA SER A 19 3.09 -29.65 -35.30
C SER A 19 2.87 -28.17 -34.91
N ASP A 20 3.42 -27.24 -35.68
CA ASP A 20 3.28 -25.79 -35.48
C ASP A 20 1.81 -25.34 -35.43
N ALA A 21 0.94 -26.08 -36.14
CA ALA A 21 -0.51 -25.88 -36.12
C ALA A 21 -1.12 -26.18 -34.74
N GLU A 22 -0.63 -27.21 -34.03
CA GLU A 22 -1.07 -27.56 -32.69
C GLU A 22 -0.58 -26.54 -31.64
N LEU A 23 0.68 -26.10 -31.76
CA LEU A 23 1.23 -25.03 -30.90
C LEU A 23 0.44 -23.73 -31.07
N SER A 24 0.13 -23.36 -32.31
CA SER A 24 -0.67 -22.18 -32.63
C SER A 24 -2.08 -22.27 -32.04
N GLY A 25 -2.69 -23.46 -32.05
CA GLY A 25 -3.96 -23.72 -31.39
C GLY A 25 -3.91 -23.50 -29.88
N ARG A 26 -2.85 -24.00 -29.22
CA ARG A 26 -2.64 -23.83 -27.78
C ARG A 26 -2.35 -22.37 -27.41
N LEU A 27 -1.51 -21.68 -28.18
CA LEU A 27 -1.21 -20.26 -27.99
C LEU A 27 -2.45 -19.38 -28.14
N HIS A 28 -3.30 -19.68 -29.12
CA HIS A 28 -4.57 -18.97 -29.31
C HIS A 28 -5.55 -19.20 -28.15
N GLY A 29 -5.55 -20.39 -27.55
CA GLY A 29 -6.30 -20.68 -26.33
C GLY A 29 -5.80 -19.89 -25.12
N LEU A 30 -4.47 -19.81 -24.96
CA LEU A 30 -3.83 -19.03 -23.89
C LEU A 30 -4.09 -17.53 -24.04
N GLY A 31 -4.04 -16.98 -25.26
CA GLY A 31 -4.36 -15.58 -25.53
C GLY A 31 -5.77 -15.21 -25.06
N ARG A 32 -6.76 -16.03 -25.41
CA ARG A 32 -8.15 -15.84 -24.94
C ARG A 32 -8.32 -15.94 -23.43
N ALA A 33 -7.60 -16.86 -22.78
CA ALA A 33 -7.62 -16.98 -21.32
C ALA A 33 -7.02 -15.74 -20.63
N ILE A 34 -5.91 -15.21 -21.16
CA ILE A 34 -5.28 -13.99 -20.66
C ILE A 34 -6.19 -12.78 -20.86
N ASP A 35 -6.83 -12.65 -22.03
CA ASP A 35 -7.76 -11.55 -22.31
C ASP A 35 -8.98 -11.58 -21.39
N LYS A 36 -9.51 -12.77 -21.10
CA LYS A 36 -10.62 -12.94 -20.14
C LYS A 36 -10.23 -12.53 -18.73
N VAL A 37 -9.08 -13.01 -18.23
CA VAL A 37 -8.57 -12.65 -16.90
C VAL A 37 -8.24 -11.15 -16.82
N ARG A 38 -7.73 -10.56 -17.90
CA ARG A 38 -7.48 -9.11 -17.98
C ARG A 38 -8.77 -8.30 -18.01
N ALA A 39 -9.82 -8.77 -18.68
CA ALA A 39 -11.12 -8.12 -18.70
C ALA A 39 -11.80 -8.17 -17.32
N GLU A 40 -11.77 -9.33 -16.65
CA GLU A 40 -12.23 -9.49 -15.28
C GLU A 40 -11.45 -8.60 -14.31
N ARG A 41 -10.11 -8.59 -14.41
CA ARG A 41 -9.26 -7.68 -13.62
C ARG A 41 -9.52 -6.20 -13.90
N LYS A 42 -9.82 -5.79 -15.13
CA LYS A 42 -10.11 -4.38 -15.45
C LYS A 42 -11.42 -3.90 -14.83
N VAL A 43 -12.44 -4.76 -14.81
CA VAL A 43 -13.73 -4.46 -14.16
C VAL A 43 -13.55 -4.39 -12.65
N ASP A 44 -12.82 -5.35 -12.08
CA ASP A 44 -12.47 -5.34 -10.66
C ASP A 44 -11.56 -4.15 -10.30
N GLU A 45 -10.60 -3.78 -11.15
CA GLU A 45 -9.70 -2.64 -10.94
C GLU A 45 -10.42 -1.29 -11.06
N GLU A 46 -11.41 -1.13 -11.94
CA GLU A 46 -12.24 0.09 -12.00
C GLU A 46 -13.17 0.24 -10.78
N GLU A 47 -13.85 -0.82 -10.35
CA GLU A 47 -14.70 -0.75 -9.14
C GLU A 47 -13.86 -0.61 -7.86
N VAL A 48 -12.73 -1.31 -7.77
CA VAL A 48 -11.80 -1.22 -6.65
C VAL A 48 -11.09 0.13 -6.66
N SER A 49 -10.72 0.72 -7.81
CA SER A 49 -10.09 2.06 -7.84
C SER A 49 -11.06 3.16 -7.43
N LEU A 50 -12.32 3.15 -7.90
CA LEU A 50 -13.35 4.11 -7.47
C LEU A 50 -13.71 3.99 -5.98
N SER A 51 -13.67 2.77 -5.45
CA SER A 51 -13.90 2.51 -4.03
C SER A 51 -12.67 2.82 -3.19
N LYS A 52 -11.46 2.60 -3.72
CA LYS A 52 -10.18 2.86 -3.08
C LYS A 52 -9.83 4.34 -3.09
N ASP A 53 -10.25 5.12 -4.08
CA ASP A 53 -10.14 6.59 -4.08
C ASP A 53 -11.09 7.22 -3.07
N ARG A 54 -12.33 6.73 -2.97
CA ARG A 54 -13.26 7.18 -1.93
C ARG A 54 -12.80 6.77 -0.52
N THR A 55 -12.31 5.54 -0.37
CA THR A 55 -11.82 5.01 0.92
C THR A 55 -10.47 5.63 1.30
N SER A 56 -9.58 5.91 0.34
CA SER A 56 -8.30 6.57 0.60
C SER A 56 -8.49 8.05 0.92
N THR A 57 -9.41 8.73 0.23
CA THR A 57 -9.81 10.11 0.56
C THR A 57 -10.46 10.15 1.94
N SER A 58 -11.38 9.23 2.26
CA SER A 58 -12.01 9.18 3.58
C SER A 58 -11.03 8.79 4.69
N ALA A 59 -10.10 7.87 4.43
CA ALA A 59 -9.06 7.48 5.39
C ALA A 59 -8.07 8.62 5.67
N GLY A 60 -7.61 9.32 4.61
CA GLY A 60 -6.74 10.49 4.76
C GLY A 60 -7.43 11.62 5.52
N MET A 61 -8.71 11.86 5.24
CA MET A 61 -9.50 12.86 5.95
C MET A 61 -9.73 12.49 7.43
N THR A 62 -10.06 11.22 7.71
CA THR A 62 -10.23 10.74 9.10
C THR A 62 -8.94 10.86 9.89
N LEU A 63 -7.80 10.51 9.27
CA LEU A 63 -6.48 10.66 9.88
C LEU A 63 -6.17 12.13 10.14
N ALA A 64 -6.39 13.02 9.15
CA ALA A 64 -6.18 14.46 9.31
C ALA A 64 -7.04 15.06 10.42
N PHE A 65 -8.31 14.67 10.52
CA PHE A 65 -9.20 15.11 11.59
C PHE A 65 -8.73 14.63 12.96
N ARG A 66 -8.31 13.38 13.08
CA ARG A 66 -7.79 12.85 14.34
C ARG A 66 -6.53 13.60 14.78
N LEU A 67 -5.55 13.72 13.87
CA LEU A 67 -4.31 14.47 14.09
C LEU A 67 -4.58 15.93 14.47
N GLY A 68 -5.50 16.59 13.76
CA GLY A 68 -5.93 17.94 14.06
C GLY A 68 -6.65 18.06 15.41
N SER A 69 -7.52 17.11 15.75
CA SER A 69 -8.26 17.12 17.02
C SER A 69 -7.36 16.90 18.23
N GLU A 70 -6.39 16.00 18.13
CA GLU A 70 -5.39 15.77 19.19
C GLU A 70 -4.55 17.04 19.40
N PHE A 71 -4.17 17.72 18.31
CA PHE A 71 -3.43 18.97 18.37
C PHE A 71 -4.26 20.11 18.99
N VAL A 72 -5.49 20.34 18.53
CA VAL A 72 -6.37 21.39 19.04
C VAL A 72 -6.71 21.16 20.50
N ALA A 73 -6.96 19.91 20.91
CA ALA A 73 -7.22 19.57 22.30
C ALA A 73 -6.05 19.97 23.22
N GLY A 74 -4.81 19.66 22.84
CA GLY A 74 -3.63 20.04 23.63
C GLY A 74 -3.43 21.56 23.74
N VAL A 75 -3.68 22.29 22.65
CA VAL A 75 -3.63 23.77 22.65
C VAL A 75 -4.73 24.37 23.53
N LEU A 76 -5.98 23.87 23.45
CA LEU A 76 -7.08 24.35 24.27
C LEU A 76 -6.85 24.10 25.77
N VAL A 77 -6.29 22.93 26.11
CA VAL A 77 -5.92 22.60 27.50
C VAL A 77 -4.81 23.53 27.99
N GLY A 78 -3.76 23.77 27.20
CA GLY A 78 -2.69 24.71 27.54
C GLY A 78 -3.19 26.15 27.71
N ALA A 79 -4.04 26.61 26.80
CA ALA A 79 -4.66 27.93 26.86
C ALA A 79 -5.58 28.08 28.09
N GLY A 80 -6.40 27.08 28.38
CA GLY A 80 -7.30 27.08 29.54
C GLY A 80 -6.54 27.08 30.87
N LEU A 81 -5.51 26.23 30.99
CA LEU A 81 -4.63 26.20 32.17
C LEU A 81 -3.87 27.51 32.34
N GLY A 82 -3.31 28.05 31.26
CA GLY A 82 -2.57 29.30 31.28
C GLY A 82 -3.43 30.50 31.67
N TRP A 83 -4.65 30.59 31.13
CA TRP A 83 -5.60 31.64 31.48
C TRP A 83 -6.07 31.56 32.94
N GLY A 84 -6.34 30.34 33.44
CA GLY A 84 -6.66 30.12 34.85
C GLY A 84 -5.49 30.52 35.75
N PHE A 85 -4.28 30.10 35.41
CA PHE A 85 -3.06 30.40 36.16
C PHE A 85 -2.80 31.91 36.27
N ASP A 86 -2.90 32.65 35.16
CA ASP A 86 -2.76 34.11 35.17
C ASP A 86 -3.83 34.79 36.05
N ARG A 87 -5.06 34.26 36.05
CA ARG A 87 -6.14 34.79 36.88
C ARG A 87 -5.89 34.60 38.38
N LEU A 88 -5.28 33.48 38.78
CA LEU A 88 -4.98 33.18 40.18
C LEU A 88 -3.79 33.98 40.70
N LEU A 89 -2.76 34.19 39.88
CA LEU A 89 -1.52 34.85 40.30
C LEU A 89 -1.54 36.37 40.09
N GLY A 90 -2.55 36.89 39.38
CA GLY A 90 -2.61 38.30 39.01
C GLY A 90 -1.44 38.74 38.12
N THR A 91 -0.69 37.77 37.58
CA THR A 91 0.39 38.00 36.64
C THR A 91 -0.23 38.44 35.32
N SER A 92 0.40 39.43 34.65
CA SER A 92 0.13 39.70 33.23
C SER A 92 0.38 38.42 32.41
N PRO A 93 0.03 38.33 31.11
CA PRO A 93 -0.30 37.08 30.39
C PRO A 93 0.87 36.09 30.17
N TRP A 94 1.91 36.15 30.99
CA TRP A 94 3.06 35.28 31.09
C TRP A 94 2.69 33.82 31.34
N GLY A 95 1.76 33.52 32.26
CA GLY A 95 1.29 32.16 32.49
C GLY A 95 0.62 31.61 31.24
N PHE A 96 -0.28 32.38 30.62
CA PHE A 96 -0.89 32.05 29.35
C PHE A 96 0.15 31.77 28.26
N ILE A 97 1.16 32.64 28.09
CA ILE A 97 2.22 32.44 27.09
C ILE A 97 3.00 31.15 27.36
N VAL A 98 3.45 30.92 28.60
CA VAL A 98 4.25 29.74 28.95
C VAL A 98 3.44 28.46 28.77
N PHE A 99 2.21 28.40 29.30
CA PHE A 99 1.36 27.22 29.17
C PHE A 99 0.86 26.98 27.74
N LEU A 100 0.68 28.04 26.94
CA LEU A 100 0.37 27.90 25.52
C LEU A 100 1.55 27.31 24.76
N LEU A 101 2.77 27.80 24.98
CA LEU A 101 3.99 27.25 24.38
C LEU A 101 4.21 25.80 24.81
N LEU A 102 3.99 25.49 26.09
CA LEU A 102 4.14 24.14 26.63
C LEU A 102 3.07 23.19 26.06
N GLY A 103 1.81 23.62 25.97
CA GLY A 103 0.72 22.85 25.36
C GLY A 103 0.92 22.62 23.86
N PHE A 104 1.41 23.63 23.14
CA PHE A 104 1.79 23.51 21.73
C PHE A 104 2.95 22.53 21.53
N ALA A 105 4.02 22.65 22.33
CA ALA A 105 5.15 21.73 22.29
C ALA A 105 4.70 20.29 22.61
N ALA A 106 3.87 20.09 23.64
CA ALA A 106 3.31 18.78 23.98
C ALA A 106 2.50 18.18 22.83
N SER A 107 1.71 19.00 22.14
CA SER A 107 0.91 18.57 20.98
C SER A 107 1.79 18.12 19.81
N ILE A 108 2.88 18.85 19.52
CA ILE A 108 3.87 18.46 18.50
C ILE A 108 4.60 17.17 18.92
N LEU A 109 5.00 17.05 20.17
CA LEU A 109 5.70 15.86 20.67
C LEU A 109 4.81 14.61 20.60
N ASN A 110 3.50 14.74 20.83
CA ASN A 110 2.55 13.64 20.64
C ASN A 110 2.50 13.17 19.18
N MET A 111 2.49 14.11 18.24
CA MET A 111 2.52 13.83 16.80
C MET A 111 3.81 13.12 16.37
N MET A 112 4.96 13.64 16.81
CA MET A 112 6.27 13.06 16.50
C MET A 112 6.41 11.63 17.04
N ARG A 113 5.81 11.35 18.21
CA ARG A 113 5.79 10.01 18.79
C ARG A 113 4.95 9.05 17.95
N ALA A 114 3.75 9.46 17.53
CA ALA A 114 2.89 8.68 16.63
C ALA A 114 3.58 8.38 15.28
N ALA A 115 4.36 9.33 14.75
CA ALA A 115 5.14 9.13 13.53
C ALA A 115 6.33 8.17 13.75
N GLY A 116 7.05 8.29 14.86
CA GLY A 116 8.24 7.47 15.16
C GLY A 116 7.95 6.00 15.48
N GLU A 117 6.78 5.70 16.04
CA GLU A 117 6.36 4.33 16.38
C GLU A 117 6.12 3.44 15.15
N THR A 118 5.86 4.03 13.98
CA THR A 118 5.62 3.29 12.74
C THR A 118 6.92 2.77 12.09
N GLY A 119 8.08 3.34 12.44
CA GLY A 119 9.38 2.99 11.84
C GLY A 119 10.09 1.78 12.47
N ARG A 120 9.56 1.20 13.54
CA ARG A 120 10.26 0.18 14.36
C ARG A 120 9.77 -1.26 14.18
N LYS A 121 9.14 -1.59 13.06
CA LYS A 121 8.84 -2.98 12.69
C LYS A 121 9.99 -3.56 11.87
N THR A 122 10.85 -4.27 12.58
CA THR A 122 12.03 -5.02 12.11
C THR A 122 11.67 -6.01 10.96
N PRO A 123 12.52 -6.16 9.92
CA PRO A 123 12.34 -7.15 8.85
C PRO A 123 12.34 -8.60 9.38
N PRO A 124 11.63 -9.54 8.70
CA PRO A 124 11.65 -10.95 9.06
C PRO A 124 13.08 -11.51 8.94
N GLU A 125 13.57 -12.07 10.04
CA GLU A 125 14.81 -12.84 10.07
C GLU A 125 14.67 -14.11 9.24
N GLY A 126 15.71 -14.37 8.42
CA GLY A 126 16.25 -15.71 8.20
C GLY A 126 15.38 -16.73 7.46
N GLY A 127 15.51 -16.75 6.13
CA GLY A 127 15.34 -17.97 5.34
C GLY A 127 16.69 -18.32 4.70
N ALA A 128 17.44 -19.23 5.34
CA ALA A 128 18.61 -19.90 4.79
C ALA A 128 18.24 -21.36 4.49
#